data_AF-A0A848XP01-F1
#
_entry.id   AF-A0A848XP01-F1
#
_cell.length_a   1.000
_cell.length_b   1.000
_cell.length_c   1.000
_cell.angle_alpha   90.00
_cell.angle_beta   90.00
_cell.angle_gamma   90.00
#
_symmetry.space_group_name_H-M   'P 1'
#
loop_
_entity.id
_entity.type
_entity.pdbx_description
1 polymer ?
#
loop_
_entity_poly.entity_id
_entity_poly.type
_entity_poly.pdbx_seq_one_letter_code
_entity_poly.pdbx_strand_id
1 'polypeptide(L)'
;DYGRGRPVEVVYQMYSTTHGRALRIRCPLPLDALEIDSVYDLWKSANWLEREVYDLFGVTFRGHPDLRRILMPSDYAEGHPLRKDFPLRGRFSRAEQTRRALNQDVERYYLAEDIVYGEPQYAPEVGTKGSQDGEEG
;
A
#
# COMPACT_ATOMS: atom_id res chain seq x y z
N ASP A 1 10.56 -12.00 -6.88
CA ASP A 1 10.84 -11.85 -8.32
C ASP A 1 12.32 -11.50 -8.54
N TYR A 2 12.98 -12.18 -9.48
CA TYR A 2 14.38 -11.95 -9.86
C TYR A 2 14.55 -11.07 -11.12
N GLY A 3 13.47 -10.78 -11.85
CA GLY A 3 13.47 -9.95 -13.07
C GLY A 3 14.18 -10.59 -14.28
N ARG A 4 14.17 -9.85 -15.41
CA ARG A 4 14.76 -10.28 -16.70
C ARG A 4 14.24 -11.64 -17.21
N GLY A 5 12.93 -11.88 -17.10
CA GLY A 5 12.31 -13.13 -17.56
C GLY A 5 12.58 -14.35 -16.66
N ARG A 6 13.09 -14.16 -15.44
CA ARG A 6 13.28 -15.23 -14.45
C ARG A 6 11.98 -15.53 -13.70
N PRO A 7 11.77 -16.77 -13.21
CA PRO A 7 10.61 -17.13 -12.41
C PRO A 7 10.49 -16.29 -11.13
N VAL A 8 9.26 -16.13 -10.64
CA VAL A 8 8.98 -15.58 -9.32
C VAL A 8 9.12 -16.71 -8.29
N GLU A 9 9.76 -16.47 -7.16
CA GLU A 9 9.90 -17.47 -6.10
C GLU A 9 9.03 -17.07 -4.90
N VAL A 10 8.11 -17.94 -4.49
CA VAL A 10 7.37 -17.82 -3.22
C VAL A 10 8.20 -18.51 -2.13
N VAL A 11 8.42 -17.82 -1.01
CA VAL A 11 9.32 -18.29 0.05
C VAL A 11 8.58 -18.39 1.37
N TYR A 12 8.34 -19.62 1.82
CA TYR A 12 7.75 -19.89 3.13
C TYR A 12 8.85 -20.01 4.18
N GLN A 13 8.73 -19.24 5.26
CA GLN A 13 9.67 -19.25 6.38
C GLN A 13 8.95 -19.73 7.64
N MET A 14 9.35 -20.89 8.13
CA MET A 14 8.76 -21.56 9.29
C MET A 14 9.80 -21.70 10.41
N TYR A 15 9.33 -21.67 11.65
CA TYR A 15 10.17 -21.86 12.83
C TYR A 15 9.54 -22.88 13.79
N SER A 16 10.29 -23.91 14.15
CA SER A 16 9.90 -24.92 15.14
C SER A 16 10.40 -24.47 16.51
N THR A 17 9.49 -23.95 17.33
CA THR A 17 9.77 -23.51 18.71
C THR A 17 10.29 -24.66 19.58
N THR A 18 9.73 -25.86 19.45
CA THR A 18 10.13 -27.06 20.22
C THR A 18 11.58 -27.50 19.96
N HIS A 19 12.08 -27.31 18.74
CA HIS A 19 13.41 -27.78 18.33
C HIS A 19 14.44 -26.65 18.12
N GLY A 20 14.02 -25.38 18.22
CA GLY A 20 14.85 -24.21 17.97
C GLY A 20 15.33 -24.06 16.52
N ARG A 21 14.64 -24.67 15.54
CA ARG A 21 15.10 -24.77 14.14
C ARG A 21 14.21 -23.98 13.18
N ALA A 22 14.84 -23.27 12.25
CA ALA A 22 14.18 -22.62 11.12
C ALA A 22 14.18 -23.52 9.88
N LEU A 23 13.09 -23.48 9.11
CA LEU A 23 12.98 -24.14 7.80
C LEU A 23 12.51 -23.10 6.77
N ARG A 24 13.20 -23.05 5.62
CA ARG A 24 12.82 -22.19 4.49
C ARG A 24 12.50 -23.06 3.28
N ILE A 25 11.24 -23.03 2.85
CA ILE A 25 10.80 -23.67 1.61
C ILE A 25 10.78 -22.60 0.52
N ARG A 26 11.24 -22.95 -0.68
CA ARG A 26 11.30 -22.07 -1.85
C ARG A 26 10.57 -22.72 -3.01
N CYS A 27 9.56 -22.04 -3.53
CA CYS A 27 8.69 -22.52 -4.60
C CYS A 27 8.84 -21.59 -5.82
N PRO A 28 9.68 -21.95 -6.81
CA PRO A 28 9.78 -21.19 -8.05
C PRO A 28 8.52 -21.42 -8.91
N LEU A 29 7.88 -20.33 -9.31
CA LEU A 29 6.73 -20.27 -10.19
C LEU A 29 7.13 -19.62 -11.53
N PRO A 30 6.78 -20.20 -12.68
CA PRO A 30 7.09 -19.62 -13.98
C PRO A 30 6.19 -18.39 -14.24
N LEU A 31 6.65 -17.46 -15.08
CA LEU A 31 6.00 -16.14 -15.25
C LEU A 31 4.64 -16.19 -15.98
N ASP A 32 4.40 -17.25 -16.74
CA ASP A 32 3.17 -17.56 -17.45
C ASP A 32 2.12 -18.23 -16.55
N ALA A 33 2.53 -18.97 -15.52
CA ALA A 33 1.65 -19.64 -14.56
C ALA A 33 2.02 -19.31 -13.10
N LEU A 34 1.63 -18.11 -12.66
CA LEU A 34 1.84 -17.62 -11.30
C LEU A 34 0.73 -18.09 -10.34
N GLU A 35 0.59 -19.41 -10.21
CA GLU A 35 -0.37 -20.04 -9.30
C GLU A 35 0.31 -21.02 -8.34
N ILE A 36 -0.16 -21.04 -7.10
CA ILE A 36 0.26 -21.99 -6.06
C ILE A 36 -0.93 -22.36 -5.18
N ASP A 37 -0.86 -23.49 -4.48
CA ASP A 37 -1.89 -23.86 -3.51
C ASP A 37 -1.70 -23.08 -2.20
N SER A 38 -2.82 -22.64 -1.61
CA SER A 38 -2.85 -21.92 -0.34
C SER A 38 -2.40 -22.82 0.81
N VAL A 39 -1.65 -22.26 1.76
CA VAL A 39 -1.34 -22.93 3.03
C VAL A 39 -2.24 -22.47 4.18
N TYR A 40 -3.29 -21.69 3.89
CA TYR A 40 -4.29 -21.21 4.85
C TYR A 40 -4.93 -22.33 5.68
N ASP A 41 -5.12 -23.52 5.10
CA ASP A 41 -5.70 -24.66 5.81
C ASP A 41 -4.77 -25.28 6.86
N LEU A 42 -3.46 -25.14 6.68
CA LEU A 42 -2.45 -25.54 7.66
C LEU A 42 -2.17 -24.43 8.67
N TRP A 43 -2.05 -23.17 8.21
CA TRP A 43 -1.72 -22.02 9.04
C TRP A 43 -2.62 -20.83 8.73
N LYS A 44 -3.59 -20.57 9.61
CA LYS A 44 -4.55 -19.47 9.45
C LYS A 44 -3.91 -18.08 9.42
N SER A 45 -2.69 -17.93 9.93
CA SER A 45 -1.86 -16.71 9.80
C SER A 45 -1.42 -16.42 8.35
N ALA A 46 -1.45 -17.40 7.45
CA ALA A 46 -1.08 -17.21 6.05
C ALA A 46 -2.04 -16.29 5.28
N ASN A 47 -3.29 -16.11 5.75
CA ASN A 47 -4.32 -15.30 5.06
C ASN A 47 -3.81 -13.92 4.62
N TRP A 48 -3.26 -13.15 5.55
CA TRP A 48 -2.74 -11.82 5.26
C TRP A 48 -1.53 -11.83 4.33
N LEU A 49 -0.62 -12.79 4.51
CA LEU A 49 0.61 -12.92 3.72
C LEU A 49 0.30 -13.33 2.27
N GLU A 50 -0.63 -14.26 2.06
CA GLU A 50 -1.05 -14.69 0.72
C GLU A 50 -1.79 -13.56 -0.01
N ARG A 51 -2.62 -12.78 0.70
CA ARG A 51 -3.27 -11.58 0.15
C ARG A 51 -2.28 -10.47 -0.20
N GLU A 52 -1.25 -10.26 0.63
CA GLU A 52 -0.17 -9.31 0.33
C GLU A 52 0.59 -9.72 -0.94
N VAL A 53 0.97 -11.00 -1.06
CA VAL A 53 1.69 -11.51 -2.24
C VAL A 53 0.80 -11.46 -3.50
N TYR A 54 -0.50 -11.74 -3.38
CA TYR A 54 -1.47 -11.54 -4.46
C TYR A 54 -1.55 -10.08 -4.90
N ASP A 55 -1.63 -9.13 -3.97
CA ASP A 55 -1.74 -7.70 -4.28
C ASP A 55 -0.45 -7.13 -4.91
N LEU A 56 0.70 -7.41 -4.30
CA LEU A 56 1.98 -6.80 -4.68
C LEU A 56 2.76 -7.53 -5.78
N PHE A 57 2.56 -8.84 -5.93
CA PHE A 57 3.23 -9.68 -6.94
C PHE A 57 2.27 -10.36 -7.92
N GLY A 58 0.97 -10.47 -7.63
CA GLY A 58 0.01 -11.10 -8.55
C GLY A 58 0.19 -12.61 -8.67
N VAL A 59 0.48 -13.28 -7.56
CA VAL A 59 0.45 -14.75 -7.46
C VAL A 59 -0.92 -15.16 -6.95
N THR A 60 -1.59 -16.07 -7.65
CA THR A 60 -2.92 -16.57 -7.25
C THR A 60 -2.78 -17.79 -6.34
N PHE A 61 -3.46 -17.75 -5.19
CA PHE A 61 -3.46 -18.85 -4.21
C PHE A 61 -4.75 -19.67 -4.31
N ARG A 62 -4.65 -20.90 -4.80
CA ARG A 62 -5.78 -21.82 -4.94
C ARG A 62 -6.23 -22.34 -3.57
N GLY A 63 -7.54 -22.35 -3.32
CA GLY A 63 -8.11 -22.75 -2.03
C GLY A 63 -8.13 -21.65 -0.96
N HIS A 64 -7.61 -20.45 -1.23
CA HIS A 64 -7.70 -19.34 -0.27
C HIS A 64 -9.15 -18.81 -0.15
N PRO A 65 -9.71 -18.61 1.05
CA PRO A 65 -11.14 -18.29 1.23
C PRO A 65 -11.53 -16.86 0.81
N ASP A 66 -10.60 -15.90 0.87
CA ASP A 66 -10.87 -14.49 0.57
C ASP A 66 -9.65 -13.83 -0.10
N LEU A 67 -9.38 -14.16 -1.36
CA LEU A 67 -8.24 -13.60 -2.10
C LEU A 67 -8.59 -12.23 -2.71
N ARG A 68 -8.55 -11.18 -1.87
CA ARG A 68 -8.74 -9.78 -2.27
C ARG A 68 -7.54 -8.92 -1.88
N ARG A 69 -7.30 -7.86 -2.67
CA ARG A 69 -6.33 -6.80 -2.40
C ARG A 69 -6.52 -6.18 -1.01
N ILE A 70 -5.44 -5.65 -0.44
CA ILE A 70 -5.39 -5.13 0.93
C ILE A 70 -4.49 -3.91 1.11
N LEU A 71 -3.49 -3.72 0.24
CA LEU A 71 -2.51 -2.62 0.32
C LEU A 71 -2.73 -1.61 -0.80
N MET A 72 -3.11 -2.05 -2.00
CA MET A 72 -3.42 -1.17 -3.12
C MET A 72 -4.90 -0.75 -3.14
N PRO A 73 -5.21 0.48 -3.59
CA PRO A 73 -6.57 0.90 -3.88
C PRO A 73 -7.33 -0.10 -4.78
N SER A 74 -8.64 -0.22 -4.57
CA SER A 74 -9.50 -1.14 -5.31
C SER A 74 -9.52 -0.86 -6.81
N ASP A 75 -9.28 0.39 -7.21
CA ASP A 75 -9.20 0.86 -8.59
C ASP A 75 -7.77 1.00 -9.13
N TYR A 76 -6.77 0.47 -8.43
CA TYR A 76 -5.37 0.49 -8.86
C TYR A 76 -5.14 -0.34 -10.12
N ALA A 77 -5.25 0.31 -11.28
CA ALA A 77 -5.19 -0.32 -12.60
C ALA A 77 -3.75 -0.56 -13.13
N GLU A 78 -2.71 -0.13 -12.41
CA GLU A 78 -1.33 -0.15 -12.93
C GLU A 78 -0.64 -1.51 -12.90
N GLY A 79 -1.12 -2.44 -12.07
CA GLY A 79 -0.63 -3.82 -11.98
C GLY A 79 -0.13 -4.19 -10.58
N HIS A 80 1.05 -4.81 -10.50
CA HIS A 80 1.64 -5.37 -9.29
C HIS A 80 2.99 -4.67 -8.97
N PRO A 81 3.04 -3.73 -8.01
CA PRO A 81 4.16 -2.79 -7.87
C PRO A 81 5.53 -3.39 -7.57
N LEU A 82 5.60 -4.56 -6.94
CA LEU A 82 6.88 -5.17 -6.53
C LEU A 82 7.52 -6.07 -7.60
N ARG A 83 6.88 -6.22 -8.76
CA ARG A 83 7.47 -6.89 -9.93
C ARG A 83 8.64 -6.07 -10.50
N LYS A 84 9.70 -6.73 -10.95
CA LYS A 84 10.92 -6.10 -11.50
C LYS A 84 10.75 -5.63 -12.94
N ASP A 85 9.76 -6.15 -13.64
CA ASP A 85 9.22 -5.62 -14.91
C ASP A 85 8.31 -4.40 -14.72
N PHE A 86 7.94 -4.04 -13.48
CA PHE A 86 7.20 -2.82 -13.20
C PHE A 86 8.09 -1.57 -13.34
N PRO A 87 7.67 -0.53 -14.08
CA PRO A 87 8.47 0.68 -14.25
C PRO A 87 8.55 1.47 -12.93
N LEU A 88 9.77 1.60 -12.38
CA LEU A 88 10.07 2.31 -11.13
C LEU A 88 9.66 3.80 -11.09
N ARG A 89 9.34 4.42 -12.23
CA ARG A 89 8.79 5.79 -12.31
C ARG A 89 7.25 5.84 -12.27
N GLY A 90 6.59 4.69 -12.09
CA GLY A 90 5.18 4.49 -12.43
C GLY A 90 5.00 4.36 -13.95
N ARG A 91 3.84 3.86 -14.40
CA ARG A 91 3.46 3.95 -15.83
C ARG A 91 3.09 5.38 -16.23
N PHE A 92 2.71 6.19 -15.24
CA PHE A 92 2.22 7.55 -15.42
C PHE A 92 3.14 8.55 -14.72
N SER A 93 3.34 9.71 -15.33
CA SER A 93 4.06 10.81 -14.69
C SER A 93 3.36 11.23 -13.38
N ARG A 94 4.08 11.87 -12.45
CA ARG A 94 3.49 12.39 -11.21
C ARG A 94 2.25 13.27 -11.48
N ALA A 95 2.30 14.09 -12.53
CA ALA A 95 1.17 14.92 -12.96
C ALA A 95 -0.04 14.11 -13.45
N GLU A 96 0.19 12.97 -14.12
CA GLU A 96 -0.90 12.10 -14.58
C GLU A 96 -1.45 11.21 -13.45
N GLN A 97 -0.62 10.79 -12.49
CA GLN A 97 -1.08 10.17 -11.25
C GLN A 97 -1.98 11.15 -10.46
N THR A 98 -1.53 12.40 -10.27
CA THR A 98 -2.35 13.44 -9.65
C THR A 98 -3.63 13.72 -10.45
N ARG A 99 -3.58 13.77 -11.79
CA ARG A 99 -4.79 13.98 -12.61
C ARG A 99 -5.77 12.81 -12.49
N ARG A 100 -5.29 11.57 -12.39
CA ARG A 100 -6.15 10.39 -12.16
C ARG A 100 -6.77 10.40 -10.77
N ALA A 101 -5.99 10.75 -9.74
CA ALA A 101 -6.50 10.91 -8.38
C ALA A 101 -7.52 12.05 -8.23
N LEU A 102 -7.32 13.17 -8.93
CA LEU A 102 -8.29 14.27 -8.99
C LEU A 102 -9.56 13.94 -9.81
N ASN A 103 -9.47 12.95 -10.70
CA ASN A 103 -10.60 12.44 -11.48
C ASN A 103 -11.32 11.27 -10.79
N GLN A 104 -10.84 10.79 -9.63
CA GLN A 104 -11.62 9.92 -8.76
C GLN A 104 -12.63 10.80 -8.02
N ASP A 105 -13.93 10.51 -8.12
CA ASP A 105 -14.98 11.29 -7.46
C ASP A 105 -14.73 11.38 -5.95
N VAL A 106 -14.37 12.58 -5.47
CA VAL A 106 -13.99 12.83 -4.07
C VAL A 106 -15.14 12.50 -3.11
N GLU A 107 -16.38 12.65 -3.57
CA GLU A 107 -17.63 12.31 -2.86
C GLU A 107 -17.73 10.83 -2.46
N ARG A 108 -16.92 9.92 -3.02
CA ARG A 108 -16.89 8.50 -2.60
C ARG A 108 -16.20 8.25 -1.26
N TYR A 109 -15.36 9.18 -0.80
CA TYR A 109 -14.56 9.01 0.42
C TYR A 109 -14.80 10.10 1.47
N TYR A 110 -15.33 11.26 1.05
CA TYR A 110 -15.82 12.30 1.95
C TYR A 110 -17.23 12.68 1.51
N LEU A 111 -18.24 12.28 2.29
CA LEU A 111 -19.57 12.85 2.12
C LEU A 111 -19.51 14.31 2.60
N ALA A 112 -20.20 15.22 1.91
CA ALA A 112 -20.29 16.62 2.35
C ALA A 112 -20.87 16.77 3.77
N GLU A 113 -21.62 15.76 4.22
CA GLU A 113 -22.19 15.61 5.56
C GLU A 113 -21.13 15.39 6.66
N ASP A 114 -19.99 14.76 6.32
CA ASP A 114 -18.89 14.50 7.27
C ASP A 114 -17.98 15.73 7.46
N ILE A 115 -18.08 16.73 6.56
CA ILE A 115 -17.24 17.94 6.59
C ILE A 115 -17.85 18.98 7.53
N VAL A 116 -17.79 18.69 8.83
CA VAL A 116 -18.09 19.68 9.88
C VAL A 116 -16.96 20.70 9.91
N TYR A 117 -17.09 21.76 9.12
CA TYR A 117 -16.31 22.98 9.31
C TYR A 117 -16.68 23.59 10.67
N GLY A 118 -15.85 23.33 11.69
CA GLY A 118 -15.91 24.05 12.96
C GLY A 118 -15.71 25.56 12.72
N GLU A 119 -16.32 26.39 13.57
CA GLU A 119 -16.22 27.85 13.41
C GLU A 119 -14.75 28.31 13.38
N PRO A 120 -14.38 29.21 12.45
CA PRO A 120 -13.00 29.67 12.33
C PRO A 120 -12.61 30.46 13.58
N GLN A 121 -11.71 29.88 14.39
CA GLN A 121 -11.15 30.56 15.54
C GLN A 121 -10.26 31.72 15.07
N TYR A 122 -10.77 32.94 15.19
CA TYR A 122 -10.02 34.15 14.88
C TYR A 122 -8.87 34.30 15.88
N ALA A 123 -7.65 34.52 15.38
CA ALA A 123 -6.50 34.76 16.24
C ALA A 123 -6.67 36.10 16.98
N PRO A 124 -6.44 36.17 18.30
CA PRO A 124 -6.59 37.43 19.04
C PRO A 124 -5.59 38.47 18.53
N GLU A 125 -6.06 39.70 18.30
CA GLU A 125 -5.22 40.76 17.75
C GLU A 125 -4.05 41.11 18.68
N VAL A 126 -2.84 41.07 18.13
CA VAL A 126 -1.62 41.40 18.86
C VAL A 126 -1.47 42.92 18.93
N GLY A 127 -1.96 43.51 20.02
CA GLY A 127 -1.82 44.94 20.29
C GLY A 127 -0.34 45.35 20.39
N THR A 128 0.15 46.06 19.38
CA THR A 128 1.50 46.65 19.37
C THR A 128 1.60 47.75 20.42
N LYS A 129 2.32 47.48 21.52
CA LYS A 129 2.73 48.54 22.46
C LYS A 129 3.63 49.53 21.72
N GLY A 130 3.23 50.80 21.68
CA GLY A 130 4.06 51.87 21.13
C GLY A 130 5.34 52.03 21.93
N SER A 131 6.45 52.22 21.23
CA SER A 131 7.75 52.56 21.83
C SER A 131 7.65 53.95 22.47
N GLN A 132 8.16 54.09 23.69
CA GLN A 132 8.37 55.40 24.31
C GLN A 132 9.83 55.81 24.14
N ASP A 133 10.05 56.71 23.17
CA ASP A 133 11.28 57.45 22.82
C ASP A 133 10.80 58.72 22.06
N GLY A 134 11.35 59.94 22.20
CA GLY A 134 12.38 60.47 23.11
C GLY A 134 12.51 62.02 22.93
N GLU A 135 13.23 62.65 23.86
CA GLU A 135 13.92 63.98 23.81
C GLU A 135 13.32 65.24 23.11
N GLU A 136 13.13 66.26 23.97
CA GLU A 136 13.53 67.69 23.87
C GLU A 136 13.01 68.65 22.77
N GLY A 137 12.65 69.86 23.23
CA GLY A 137 12.15 71.01 22.45
C GLY A 137 11.47 72.07 23.32
#